data_AF-A0A1A3GWM5-F1
#
_entry.id   AF-A0A1A3GWM5-F1
#
_cell.length_a   1.000
_cell.length_b   1.000
_cell.length_c   1.000
_cell.angle_alpha   90.00
_cell.angle_beta   90.00
_cell.angle_gamma   90.00
#
_symmetry.space_group_name_H-M   'P 1'
#
loop_
_entity.id
_entity.type
_entity.pdbx_description
1 polymer ?
#
loop_
_entity_poly.entity_id
_entity_poly.type
_entity_poly.pdbx_seq_one_letter_code
_entity_poly.pdbx_strand_id
1 'polypeptide(L)'
;MLLAPACSPKVVGGYYVEDGKVYWTGGIDSSPREVAGADAASFNKLSSGYARDKSHAYYRGAQIAGADVATFDWLNYGWAKDRNHIWAGTLPLSSDPDHFEMINGDLAKDGRAVYCKDREISTDPAHFEILRVSPDDRNLDYTKDIHAVHYRCDVIPGADAATFRRLNDSVFSYAVDDQRAYYQDRPIPGADPHTFRVLYDTANQGCAADANHAYRWDTVIPDVDPHGFPPGKPVTGCDATQVTFGP
;
A
#
# COMPACT_ATOMS: atom_id res chain seq x y z
N MET A 1 -15.62 18.42 -44.07
CA MET A 1 -15.84 18.10 -42.65
C MET A 1 -14.76 17.09 -42.26
N LEU A 2 -13.62 17.53 -41.72
CA LEU A 2 -12.57 16.61 -41.28
C LEU A 2 -13.01 15.99 -39.95
N LEU A 3 -13.29 14.69 -39.96
CA LEU A 3 -13.46 13.90 -38.75
C LEU A 3 -12.11 13.89 -38.02
N ALA A 4 -12.10 14.28 -36.75
CA ALA A 4 -10.94 14.15 -35.88
C ALA A 4 -10.47 12.68 -35.87
N PRO A 5 -9.16 12.39 -35.84
CA PRO A 5 -8.70 11.01 -35.73
C PRO A 5 -9.19 10.46 -34.39
N ALA A 6 -9.92 9.35 -34.44
CA ALA A 6 -10.33 8.63 -33.24
C ALA A 6 -9.08 8.38 -32.37
N CYS A 7 -9.12 8.77 -31.10
CA CYS A 7 -8.05 8.44 -30.16
C CYS A 7 -7.84 6.93 -30.20
N SER A 8 -6.65 6.48 -30.62
CA SER A 8 -6.35 5.06 -30.65
C SER A 8 -6.40 4.53 -29.21
N PRO A 9 -7.13 3.43 -28.93
CA PRO A 9 -7.12 2.79 -27.61
C PRO A 9 -5.71 2.34 -27.17
N LYS A 10 -4.72 2.34 -28.08
CA LYS A 10 -3.30 2.12 -27.77
C LYS A 10 -2.71 3.19 -26.84
N VAL A 11 -3.28 4.39 -26.78
CA VAL A 11 -2.79 5.48 -25.92
C VAL A 11 -3.33 5.37 -24.49
N VAL A 12 -4.54 4.83 -24.32
CA VAL A 12 -5.21 4.68 -23.02
C VAL A 12 -5.29 3.18 -22.73
N GLY A 13 -4.31 2.65 -21.98
CA GLY A 13 -4.19 1.21 -21.70
C GLY A 13 -5.50 0.57 -21.22
N GLY A 14 -5.66 -0.73 -21.52
CA GLY A 14 -6.85 -1.51 -21.17
C GLY A 14 -7.25 -2.51 -22.25
N TYR A 15 -8.47 -3.02 -22.11
CA TYR A 15 -9.06 -3.92 -23.10
C TYR A 15 -9.68 -3.14 -24.26
N TYR A 16 -9.69 -3.73 -25.45
CA TYR A 16 -10.50 -3.28 -26.59
C TYR A 16 -10.85 -4.43 -27.52
N VAL A 17 -11.87 -4.22 -28.36
CA VAL A 17 -12.32 -5.20 -29.35
C VAL A 17 -12.03 -4.63 -30.73
N GLU A 18 -11.38 -5.42 -31.59
CA GLU A 18 -11.02 -5.05 -32.96
C GLU A 18 -11.10 -6.32 -33.83
N ASP A 19 -11.75 -6.23 -34.99
CA ASP A 19 -11.91 -7.34 -35.95
C ASP A 19 -12.42 -8.66 -35.33
N GLY A 20 -13.40 -8.55 -34.42
CA GLY A 20 -14.01 -9.71 -33.75
C GLY A 20 -13.09 -10.39 -32.73
N LYS A 21 -11.97 -9.77 -32.37
CA LYS A 21 -11.01 -10.25 -31.37
C LYS A 21 -10.89 -9.27 -30.23
N VAL A 22 -10.56 -9.79 -29.06
CA VAL A 22 -10.30 -8.97 -27.86
C VAL A 22 -8.81 -8.82 -27.68
N TYR A 23 -8.37 -7.61 -27.36
CA TYR A 23 -6.99 -7.29 -27.07
C TYR A 23 -6.85 -6.61 -25.71
N TRP A 24 -5.69 -6.77 -25.09
CA TRP A 24 -5.27 -6.01 -23.92
C TRP A 24 -3.94 -5.32 -24.19
N THR A 25 -3.81 -4.07 -23.75
CA THR A 25 -2.56 -3.31 -23.78
C THR A 25 -2.36 -2.59 -22.45
N GLY A 26 -1.11 -2.45 -22.01
CA GLY A 26 -0.74 -1.60 -20.88
C GLY A 26 -0.70 -0.10 -21.20
N GLY A 27 -0.96 0.30 -22.46
CA GLY A 27 -0.91 1.69 -22.92
C GLY A 27 0.29 1.98 -23.84
N ILE A 28 0.70 3.25 -23.86
CA ILE A 28 1.61 3.88 -24.86
C ILE A 28 2.85 3.03 -25.18
N ASP A 29 3.49 2.46 -24.17
CA ASP A 29 4.76 1.74 -24.33
C ASP A 29 4.59 0.22 -24.49
N SER A 30 3.37 -0.27 -24.73
CA SER A 30 3.09 -1.71 -24.77
C SER A 30 2.33 -2.14 -26.03
N SER A 31 2.86 -3.17 -26.69
CA SER A 31 2.17 -3.81 -27.80
C SER A 31 0.90 -4.51 -27.29
N PRO A 32 -0.26 -4.29 -27.95
CA PRO A 32 -1.47 -5.04 -27.63
C PRO A 32 -1.27 -6.54 -27.82
N ARG A 33 -1.77 -7.33 -26.86
CA ARG A 33 -1.84 -8.79 -26.94
C ARG A 33 -3.29 -9.23 -27.15
N GLU A 34 -3.50 -10.18 -28.06
CA GLU A 34 -4.79 -10.86 -28.18
C GLU A 34 -5.09 -11.61 -26.88
N VAL A 35 -6.31 -11.47 -26.37
CA VAL A 35 -6.80 -12.21 -25.19
C VAL A 35 -7.31 -13.56 -25.69
N ALA A 36 -6.46 -14.57 -25.56
CA ALA A 36 -6.77 -15.90 -26.07
C ALA A 36 -8.07 -16.46 -25.46
N GLY A 37 -8.94 -17.00 -26.32
CA GLY A 37 -10.21 -17.62 -25.89
C GLY A 37 -11.33 -16.64 -25.54
N ALA A 38 -11.10 -15.32 -25.67
CA ALA A 38 -12.11 -14.33 -25.37
C ALA A 38 -13.21 -14.26 -26.43
N ASP A 39 -14.46 -14.32 -25.98
CA ASP A 39 -15.63 -14.14 -26.83
C ASP A 39 -15.91 -12.64 -26.99
N ALA A 40 -15.47 -12.06 -28.12
CA ALA A 40 -15.61 -10.64 -28.39
C ALA A 40 -17.07 -10.14 -28.39
N ALA A 41 -18.04 -10.99 -28.69
CA ALA A 41 -19.45 -10.63 -28.75
C ALA A 41 -20.08 -10.42 -27.36
N SER A 42 -19.59 -11.12 -26.35
CA SER A 42 -20.05 -11.01 -24.95
C SER A 42 -19.04 -10.35 -24.02
N PHE A 43 -17.91 -9.87 -24.56
CA PHE A 43 -16.84 -9.30 -23.76
C PHE A 43 -17.28 -8.00 -23.07
N ASN A 44 -17.28 -8.02 -21.75
CA ASN A 44 -17.59 -6.91 -20.89
C ASN A 44 -16.34 -6.49 -20.10
N LYS A 45 -15.90 -5.25 -20.32
CA LYS A 45 -14.80 -4.66 -19.58
C LYS A 45 -15.32 -4.18 -18.23
N LEU A 46 -14.67 -4.62 -17.16
CA LEU A 46 -14.94 -4.13 -15.82
C LEU A 46 -13.89 -3.04 -15.49
N SER A 47 -13.65 -2.81 -14.21
CA SER A 47 -12.65 -1.84 -13.75
C SER A 47 -11.30 -2.50 -13.42
N SER A 48 -10.27 -1.69 -13.21
CA SER A 48 -8.94 -2.08 -12.70
C SER A 48 -8.25 -3.23 -13.45
N GLY A 49 -8.57 -3.42 -14.73
CA GLY A 49 -8.01 -4.48 -15.56
C GLY A 49 -8.76 -5.80 -15.50
N TYR A 50 -9.89 -5.87 -14.79
CA TYR A 50 -10.81 -7.01 -14.86
C TYR A 50 -11.73 -6.91 -16.07
N ALA A 51 -12.15 -8.07 -16.56
CA ALA A 51 -13.17 -8.22 -17.58
C ALA A 51 -13.79 -9.61 -17.47
N ARG A 52 -14.92 -9.82 -18.14
CA ARG A 52 -15.51 -11.14 -18.35
C ARG A 52 -16.17 -11.23 -19.71
N ASP A 53 -16.31 -12.44 -20.22
CA ASP A 53 -17.23 -12.75 -21.30
C ASP A 53 -18.28 -13.76 -20.80
N LYS A 54 -19.06 -14.38 -21.69
CA LYS A 54 -20.09 -15.36 -21.32
C LYS A 54 -19.55 -16.64 -20.66
N SER A 55 -18.25 -16.94 -20.78
CA SER A 55 -17.64 -18.22 -20.39
C SER A 55 -16.42 -18.08 -19.48
N HIS A 56 -15.76 -16.92 -19.47
CA HIS A 56 -14.50 -16.72 -18.77
C HIS A 56 -14.43 -15.34 -18.10
N ALA A 57 -13.69 -15.26 -17.00
CA ALA A 57 -13.25 -14.00 -16.39
C ALA A 57 -11.76 -13.77 -16.70
N TYR A 58 -11.34 -12.51 -16.74
CA TYR A 58 -9.98 -12.11 -17.13
C TYR A 58 -9.43 -11.01 -16.24
N TYR A 59 -8.12 -11.04 -16.01
CA TYR A 59 -7.35 -9.93 -15.44
C TYR A 59 -6.18 -9.59 -16.36
N ARG A 60 -6.14 -8.35 -16.83
CA ARG A 60 -5.16 -7.81 -17.78
C ARG A 60 -4.90 -8.76 -18.97
N GLY A 61 -5.90 -9.42 -19.50
CA GLY A 61 -5.79 -10.36 -20.63
C GLY A 61 -5.33 -11.77 -20.27
N ALA A 62 -5.07 -12.07 -19.00
CA ALA A 62 -4.94 -13.44 -18.51
C ALA A 62 -6.29 -13.96 -18.03
N GLN A 63 -6.63 -15.21 -18.33
CA GLN A 63 -7.85 -15.83 -17.82
C GLN A 63 -7.73 -16.14 -16.32
N ILE A 64 -8.80 -15.90 -15.58
CA ILE A 64 -8.94 -16.25 -14.16
C ILE A 64 -9.58 -17.64 -14.09
N ALA A 65 -8.74 -18.66 -13.86
CA ALA A 65 -9.21 -20.04 -13.79
C ALA A 65 -10.07 -20.28 -12.53
N GLY A 66 -11.21 -20.95 -12.69
CA GLY A 66 -12.10 -21.30 -11.58
C GLY A 66 -13.08 -20.21 -11.13
N ALA A 67 -13.05 -19.02 -11.76
CA ALA A 67 -14.01 -17.96 -11.49
C ALA A 67 -15.45 -18.39 -11.85
N ASP A 68 -16.42 -18.06 -10.99
CA ASP A 68 -17.84 -18.18 -11.32
C ASP A 68 -18.25 -16.97 -12.17
N VAL A 69 -18.13 -17.12 -13.49
CA VAL A 69 -18.29 -16.01 -14.46
C VAL A 69 -19.67 -15.37 -14.41
N ALA A 70 -20.70 -16.16 -14.09
CA ALA A 70 -22.07 -15.67 -13.98
C ALA A 70 -22.21 -14.61 -12.88
N THR A 71 -21.43 -14.73 -11.80
CA THR A 71 -21.43 -13.80 -10.65
C THR A 71 -20.17 -12.94 -10.54
N PHE A 72 -19.19 -13.16 -11.41
CA PHE A 72 -17.94 -12.42 -11.40
C PHE A 72 -18.16 -10.94 -11.71
N ASP A 73 -17.76 -10.07 -10.80
CA ASP A 73 -17.79 -8.62 -10.98
C ASP A 73 -16.60 -7.95 -10.30
N TRP A 74 -16.32 -6.71 -10.72
CA TRP A 74 -15.35 -5.89 -10.01
C TRP A 74 -15.94 -5.49 -8.66
N LEU A 75 -15.15 -5.66 -7.59
CA LEU A 75 -15.57 -5.29 -6.24
C LEU A 75 -15.20 -3.83 -5.99
N ASN A 76 -13.92 -3.54 -5.85
CA ASN A 76 -13.37 -2.18 -5.72
C ASN A 76 -11.83 -2.24 -5.81
N TYR A 77 -11.17 -1.10 -6.06
CA TYR A 77 -9.72 -0.98 -6.16
C TYR A 77 -9.11 -2.10 -7.01
N GLY A 78 -8.20 -2.91 -6.45
CA GLY A 78 -7.53 -4.02 -7.12
C GLY A 78 -8.27 -5.35 -7.10
N TRP A 79 -9.47 -5.44 -6.52
CA TRP A 79 -10.16 -6.71 -6.28
C TRP A 79 -11.42 -6.91 -7.11
N ALA A 80 -11.68 -8.18 -7.42
CA ALA A 80 -12.93 -8.65 -7.99
C ALA A 80 -13.57 -9.69 -7.07
N LYS A 81 -14.85 -9.97 -7.25
CA LYS A 81 -15.56 -11.01 -6.51
C LYS A 81 -16.43 -11.85 -7.42
N ASP A 82 -16.61 -13.10 -7.06
CA ASP A 82 -17.72 -13.92 -7.50
C ASP A 82 -18.41 -14.54 -6.28
N ARG A 83 -19.38 -15.44 -6.48
CA ARG A 83 -20.10 -16.09 -5.37
C ARG A 83 -19.23 -16.98 -4.47
N ASN A 84 -18.05 -17.39 -4.93
CA ASN A 84 -17.18 -18.34 -4.26
C ASN A 84 -15.90 -17.68 -3.73
N HIS A 85 -15.39 -16.63 -4.39
CA HIS A 85 -14.09 -16.05 -4.07
C HIS A 85 -14.04 -14.52 -4.20
N ILE A 86 -13.11 -13.94 -3.44
CA ILE A 86 -12.48 -12.65 -3.74
C ILE A 86 -11.21 -12.92 -4.52
N TRP A 87 -10.97 -12.14 -5.57
CA TRP A 87 -9.83 -12.28 -6.47
C TRP A 87 -8.91 -11.06 -6.40
N ALA A 88 -7.61 -11.31 -6.35
CA ALA A 88 -6.56 -10.33 -6.55
C ALA A 88 -5.74 -10.70 -7.80
N GLY A 89 -5.95 -9.95 -8.87
CA GLY A 89 -5.49 -10.35 -10.19
C GLY A 89 -6.13 -11.66 -10.63
N THR A 90 -5.31 -12.69 -10.84
CA THR A 90 -5.78 -14.05 -11.16
C THR A 90 -5.75 -15.00 -9.95
N LEU A 91 -5.42 -14.50 -8.76
CA LEU A 91 -5.27 -15.31 -7.55
C LEU A 91 -6.56 -15.27 -6.71
N PRO A 92 -7.08 -16.43 -6.26
CA PRO A 92 -8.15 -16.45 -5.28
C PRO A 92 -7.57 -16.03 -3.92
N LEU A 93 -8.00 -14.87 -3.42
CA LEU A 93 -7.49 -14.25 -2.20
C LEU A 93 -8.26 -14.74 -0.96
N SER A 94 -9.59 -14.76 -1.04
CA SER A 94 -10.47 -15.26 0.02
C SER A 94 -11.56 -16.15 -0.59
N SER A 95 -11.97 -17.17 0.14
CA SER A 95 -13.10 -18.06 -0.20
C SER A 95 -14.39 -17.70 0.56
N ASP A 96 -14.43 -16.52 1.18
CA ASP A 96 -15.60 -16.03 1.94
C ASP A 96 -16.01 -14.62 1.47
N PRO A 97 -16.51 -14.50 0.21
CA PRO A 97 -16.84 -13.20 -0.38
C PRO A 97 -18.02 -12.47 0.26
N ASP A 98 -18.78 -13.15 1.13
CA ASP A 98 -19.94 -12.60 1.83
C ASP A 98 -19.54 -11.93 3.17
N HIS A 99 -18.43 -12.35 3.78
CA HIS A 99 -17.87 -11.74 4.99
C HIS A 99 -16.58 -10.96 4.75
N PHE A 100 -16.23 -10.68 3.49
CA PHE A 100 -15.06 -9.89 3.15
C PHE A 100 -15.28 -8.39 3.41
N GLU A 101 -14.64 -7.87 4.45
CA GLU A 101 -14.69 -6.48 4.90
C GLU A 101 -13.49 -5.70 4.35
N MET A 102 -13.78 -4.72 3.49
CA MET A 102 -12.76 -3.81 2.98
C MET A 102 -12.45 -2.71 4.01
N ILE A 103 -11.18 -2.56 4.36
CA ILE A 103 -10.72 -1.54 5.30
C ILE A 103 -10.25 -0.29 4.53
N ASN A 104 -9.44 -0.47 3.48
CA ASN A 104 -9.03 0.60 2.56
C ASN A 104 -8.76 0.03 1.15
N GLY A 105 -8.02 0.79 0.33
CA GLY A 105 -7.71 0.39 -1.06
C GLY A 105 -6.82 -0.84 -1.22
N ASP A 106 -6.04 -1.17 -0.19
CA ASP A 106 -5.09 -2.27 -0.19
C ASP A 106 -5.33 -3.28 0.94
N LEU A 107 -6.09 -2.93 1.99
CA LEU A 107 -6.26 -3.73 3.21
C LEU A 107 -7.72 -4.16 3.37
N ALA A 108 -7.91 -5.44 3.68
CA ALA A 108 -9.22 -6.04 3.93
C ALA A 108 -9.09 -7.23 4.89
N LYS A 109 -10.20 -7.75 5.40
CA LYS A 109 -10.22 -8.97 6.20
C LYS A 109 -11.50 -9.76 5.98
N ASP A 110 -11.46 -11.03 6.36
CA ASP A 110 -12.65 -11.83 6.61
C ASP A 110 -12.58 -12.44 8.03
N GLY A 111 -13.45 -13.39 8.34
CA GLY A 111 -13.45 -14.06 9.65
C GLY A 111 -12.22 -14.95 9.92
N ARG A 112 -11.39 -15.23 8.92
CA ARG A 112 -10.23 -16.13 8.99
C ARG A 112 -8.90 -15.38 8.93
N ALA A 113 -8.82 -14.32 8.13
CA ALA A 113 -7.55 -13.70 7.80
C ALA A 113 -7.66 -12.21 7.47
N VAL A 114 -6.52 -11.54 7.53
CA VAL A 114 -6.31 -10.17 7.04
C VAL A 114 -5.46 -10.23 5.78
N TYR A 115 -5.87 -9.47 4.78
CA TYR A 115 -5.27 -9.44 3.46
C TYR A 115 -4.77 -8.04 3.13
N CYS A 116 -3.61 -7.97 2.49
CA CYS A 116 -3.03 -6.73 2.00
C CYS A 116 -2.56 -6.92 0.55
N LYS A 117 -3.05 -6.08 -0.36
CA LYS A 117 -2.91 -6.20 -1.82
C LYS A 117 -3.37 -7.59 -2.31
N ASP A 118 -2.43 -8.45 -2.66
CA ASP A 118 -2.65 -9.76 -3.25
C ASP A 118 -2.32 -10.91 -2.30
N ARG A 119 -2.16 -10.65 -1.00
CA ARG A 119 -1.62 -11.61 -0.03
C ARG A 119 -2.40 -11.63 1.26
N GLU A 120 -2.45 -12.80 1.87
CA GLU A 120 -2.74 -12.97 3.30
C GLU A 120 -1.54 -12.46 4.10
N ILE A 121 -1.78 -11.56 5.07
CA ILE A 121 -0.73 -10.99 5.95
C ILE A 121 -0.91 -11.36 7.41
N SER A 122 -2.09 -11.84 7.83
CA SER A 122 -2.31 -12.33 9.18
C SER A 122 -3.45 -13.36 9.20
N THR A 123 -3.29 -14.40 10.03
CA THR A 123 -4.34 -15.39 10.34
C THR A 123 -5.08 -15.05 11.64
N ASP A 124 -4.87 -13.86 12.20
CA ASP A 124 -5.48 -13.42 13.45
C ASP A 124 -6.22 -12.08 13.26
N PRO A 125 -7.34 -12.08 12.51
CA PRO A 125 -8.11 -10.86 12.27
C PRO A 125 -8.75 -10.28 13.55
N ALA A 126 -8.79 -11.04 14.64
CA ALA A 126 -9.35 -10.61 15.92
C ALA A 126 -8.39 -9.70 16.71
N HIS A 127 -7.07 -9.93 16.60
CA HIS A 127 -6.04 -9.10 17.25
C HIS A 127 -5.26 -8.21 16.27
N PHE A 128 -5.69 -8.16 15.01
CA PHE A 128 -5.11 -7.25 14.03
C PHE A 128 -5.53 -5.80 14.29
N GLU A 129 -4.54 -4.92 14.37
CA GLU A 129 -4.70 -3.51 14.73
C GLU A 129 -4.07 -2.60 13.68
N ILE A 130 -4.73 -1.47 13.40
CA ILE A 130 -4.13 -0.35 12.69
C ILE A 130 -3.57 0.63 13.72
N LEU A 131 -2.26 0.84 13.69
CA LEU A 131 -1.58 1.67 14.69
C LEU A 131 -1.82 3.15 14.40
N ARG A 132 -2.55 3.80 15.29
CA ARG A 132 -2.88 5.23 15.26
C ARG A 132 -2.24 5.96 16.42
N VAL A 133 -1.79 7.19 16.18
CA VAL A 133 -1.29 8.06 17.27
C VAL A 133 -2.40 8.88 17.93
N SER A 134 -3.54 9.06 17.27
CA SER A 134 -4.71 9.76 17.78
C SER A 134 -6.00 9.24 17.12
N PRO A 135 -7.19 9.52 17.68
CA PRO A 135 -8.46 9.09 17.08
C PRO A 135 -8.71 9.65 15.67
N ASP A 136 -8.17 10.83 15.35
CA ASP A 136 -8.34 11.49 14.06
C ASP A 136 -7.28 11.06 13.02
N ASP A 137 -6.30 10.25 13.44
CA ASP A 137 -5.23 9.75 12.59
C ASP A 137 -5.78 8.82 11.50
N ARG A 138 -5.71 9.31 10.26
CA ARG A 138 -6.14 8.58 9.06
C ARG A 138 -5.01 7.80 8.39
N ASN A 139 -3.79 7.82 8.94
CA ASN A 139 -2.69 7.04 8.43
C ASN A 139 -2.89 5.57 8.80
N LEU A 140 -2.91 4.71 7.78
CA LEU A 140 -3.13 3.27 7.89
C LEU A 140 -1.87 2.48 7.53
N ASP A 141 -0.70 3.15 7.43
CA ASP A 141 0.53 2.54 6.94
C ASP A 141 1.06 1.51 7.92
N TYR A 142 1.00 1.75 9.24
CA TYR A 142 1.41 0.73 10.22
C TYR A 142 0.24 -0.09 10.71
N THR A 143 0.40 -1.40 10.65
CA THR A 143 -0.54 -2.37 11.20
C THR A 143 0.22 -3.46 11.94
N LYS A 144 -0.43 -4.15 12.86
CA LYS A 144 0.19 -5.27 13.56
C LYS A 144 -0.84 -6.32 13.95
N ASP A 145 -0.37 -7.53 14.17
CA ASP A 145 -1.05 -8.50 15.02
C ASP A 145 -0.15 -8.79 16.25
N ILE A 146 -0.42 -9.88 16.97
CA ILE A 146 0.38 -10.27 18.15
C ILE A 146 1.79 -10.77 17.80
N HIS A 147 2.11 -11.00 16.53
CA HIS A 147 3.36 -11.62 16.09
C HIS A 147 4.21 -10.69 15.21
N ALA A 148 3.58 -9.88 14.37
CA ALA A 148 4.26 -9.10 13.35
C ALA A 148 3.74 -7.66 13.28
N VAL A 149 4.65 -6.76 12.95
CA VAL A 149 4.36 -5.38 12.56
C VAL A 149 4.58 -5.25 11.07
N HIS A 150 3.70 -4.52 10.40
CA HIS A 150 3.75 -4.27 8.97
C HIS A 150 3.76 -2.77 8.68
N TYR A 151 4.46 -2.37 7.62
CA TYR A 151 4.38 -1.06 7.00
C TYR A 151 3.84 -1.20 5.57
N ARG A 152 2.68 -0.60 5.26
CA ARG A 152 1.96 -0.58 3.97
C ARG A 152 1.61 -1.93 3.32
N CYS A 153 1.98 -3.05 3.94
CA CYS A 153 1.67 -4.46 3.67
C CYS A 153 2.86 -5.35 4.03
N ASP A 154 4.07 -4.78 4.12
CA ASP A 154 5.31 -5.55 4.26
C ASP A 154 5.68 -5.69 5.73
N VAL A 155 6.05 -6.90 6.15
CA VAL A 155 6.51 -7.20 7.51
C VAL A 155 7.79 -6.41 7.78
N ILE A 156 7.88 -5.77 8.95
CA ILE A 156 9.08 -5.11 9.46
C ILE A 156 9.93 -6.16 10.19
N PRO A 157 11.07 -6.61 9.62
CA PRO A 157 11.77 -7.77 10.16
C PRO A 157 12.28 -7.55 11.58
N GLY A 158 11.84 -8.45 12.46
CA GLY A 158 12.23 -8.52 13.86
C GLY A 158 11.52 -7.51 14.76
N ALA A 159 10.72 -6.57 14.26
CA ALA A 159 10.01 -5.58 15.08
C ALA A 159 9.21 -6.24 16.21
N ASP A 160 9.29 -5.68 17.42
CA ASP A 160 8.56 -6.21 18.57
C ASP A 160 7.12 -5.67 18.57
N ALA A 161 6.17 -6.49 18.11
CA ALA A 161 4.78 -6.12 18.00
C ALA A 161 4.13 -5.74 19.36
N ALA A 162 4.63 -6.25 20.49
CA ALA A 162 4.06 -5.94 21.79
C ALA A 162 4.33 -4.48 22.20
N THR A 163 5.50 -3.95 21.85
CA THR A 163 5.99 -2.63 22.27
C THR A 163 6.00 -1.60 21.14
N PHE A 164 5.78 -2.04 19.89
CA PHE A 164 5.78 -1.17 18.73
C PHE A 164 4.69 -0.09 18.82
N ARG A 165 5.11 1.16 18.65
CA ARG A 165 4.24 2.33 18.62
C ARG A 165 4.76 3.37 17.62
N ARG A 166 3.83 4.06 16.98
CA ARG A 166 4.15 5.22 16.16
C ARG A 166 4.46 6.43 17.03
N LEU A 167 5.33 7.30 16.54
CA LEU A 167 5.75 8.51 17.26
C LEU A 167 5.01 9.76 16.80
N ASN A 168 4.53 9.79 15.56
CA ASN A 168 3.92 10.97 14.96
C ASN A 168 2.77 10.61 14.00
N ASP A 169 1.92 11.60 13.78
CA ASP A 169 0.93 11.64 12.70
C ASP A 169 1.54 12.11 11.37
N SER A 170 2.78 12.60 11.41
CA SER A 170 3.45 13.19 10.25
C SER A 170 3.79 12.16 9.17
N VAL A 171 3.84 12.65 7.94
CA VAL A 171 4.12 11.91 6.69
C VAL A 171 5.42 11.10 6.69
N PHE A 172 6.32 11.33 7.64
CA PHE A 172 7.62 10.65 7.71
C PHE A 172 7.54 9.27 8.38
N SER A 173 6.42 8.90 9.01
CA SER A 173 6.16 7.54 9.50
C SER A 173 7.26 7.01 10.42
N TYR A 174 7.62 7.76 11.47
CA TYR A 174 8.57 7.28 12.48
C TYR A 174 7.86 6.44 13.54
N ALA A 175 8.53 5.39 13.99
CA ALA A 175 8.04 4.49 15.02
C ALA A 175 9.19 3.98 15.88
N VAL A 176 8.86 3.40 17.03
CA VAL A 176 9.80 2.70 17.91
C VAL A 176 9.17 1.42 18.43
N ASP A 177 9.98 0.42 18.70
CA ASP A 177 9.71 -0.61 19.69
C ASP A 177 10.70 -0.45 20.86
N ASP A 178 10.66 -1.33 21.87
CA ASP A 178 11.57 -1.22 23.02
C ASP A 178 13.06 -1.43 22.69
N GLN A 179 13.41 -1.83 21.46
CA GLN A 179 14.78 -2.14 21.06
C GLN A 179 15.31 -1.24 19.94
N ARG A 180 14.44 -0.68 19.09
CA ARG A 180 14.82 0.05 17.87
C ARG A 180 13.89 1.21 17.57
N ALA A 181 14.46 2.26 16.99
CA ALA A 181 13.71 3.25 16.23
C ALA A 181 13.65 2.88 14.75
N TYR A 182 12.60 3.31 14.08
CA TYR A 182 12.30 3.01 12.68
C TYR A 182 11.91 4.27 11.92
N TYR A 183 12.40 4.36 10.70
CA TYR A 183 11.84 5.23 9.67
C TYR A 183 11.17 4.31 8.65
N GLN A 184 9.83 4.36 8.58
CA GLN A 184 9.05 3.41 7.79
C GLN A 184 9.35 1.95 8.21
N ASP A 185 9.64 1.07 7.26
CA ASP A 185 10.03 -0.32 7.49
C ASP A 185 11.49 -0.51 7.89
N ARG A 186 12.29 0.57 7.96
CA ARG A 186 13.74 0.49 8.13
C ARG A 186 14.17 0.83 9.55
N PRO A 187 14.90 -0.07 10.25
CA PRO A 187 15.48 0.26 11.55
C PRO A 187 16.57 1.32 11.38
N ILE A 188 16.64 2.25 12.32
CA ILE A 188 17.64 3.34 12.35
C ILE A 188 18.81 2.86 13.23
N PRO A 189 19.97 2.50 12.63
CA PRO A 189 21.05 1.89 13.40
C PRO A 189 21.61 2.85 14.45
N GLY A 190 21.78 2.35 15.68
CA GLY A 190 22.37 3.12 16.79
C GLY A 190 21.43 4.15 17.42
N ALA A 191 20.19 4.26 16.95
CA ALA A 191 19.18 5.10 17.59
C ALA A 191 18.72 4.51 18.93
N ASP A 192 18.60 5.37 19.94
CA ASP A 192 18.02 5.04 21.24
C ASP A 192 16.49 5.19 21.19
N PRO A 193 15.71 4.09 21.14
CA PRO A 193 14.25 4.15 21.04
C PRO A 193 13.57 4.81 22.24
N HIS A 194 14.22 4.83 23.41
CA HIS A 194 13.63 5.37 24.64
C HIS A 194 13.70 6.90 24.68
N THR A 195 14.65 7.50 23.96
CA THR A 195 14.80 8.96 23.88
C THR A 195 14.51 9.52 22.48
N PHE A 196 14.20 8.66 21.51
CA PHE A 196 13.87 9.04 20.14
C PHE A 196 12.60 9.91 20.08
N ARG A 197 12.71 11.04 19.39
CA ARG A 197 11.63 12.01 19.18
C ARG A 197 11.67 12.55 17.75
N VAL A 198 10.49 12.69 17.17
CA VAL A 198 10.33 13.38 15.89
C VAL A 198 10.36 14.88 16.15
N LEU A 199 11.16 15.62 15.39
CA LEU A 199 11.20 17.07 15.50
C LEU A 199 10.08 17.67 14.66
N TYR A 200 9.48 18.77 15.11
CA TYR A 200 8.42 19.46 14.36
C TYR A 200 9.01 20.10 13.10
N ASP A 201 8.98 19.34 12.01
CA ASP A 201 9.66 19.68 10.78
C ASP A 201 8.71 20.28 9.74
N THR A 202 8.69 21.61 9.70
CA THR A 202 7.94 22.38 8.71
C THR A 202 8.57 22.34 7.32
N ALA A 203 9.85 21.94 7.22
CA ALA A 203 10.57 21.81 5.97
C ALA A 203 10.30 20.48 5.27
N ASN A 204 9.61 19.55 5.94
CA ASN A 204 9.28 18.23 5.44
C ASN A 204 10.52 17.38 5.06
N GLN A 205 11.59 17.47 5.86
CA GLN A 205 12.87 16.83 5.60
C GLN A 205 13.11 15.57 6.46
N GLY A 206 12.12 15.18 7.28
CA GLY A 206 12.15 13.98 8.10
C GLY A 206 13.16 14.08 9.22
N CYS A 207 13.17 15.20 9.94
CA CYS A 207 14.12 15.39 11.04
C CYS A 207 13.67 14.71 12.34
N ALA A 208 14.58 13.98 12.97
CA ALA A 208 14.38 13.34 14.27
C ALA A 208 15.65 13.43 15.12
N ALA A 209 15.55 13.10 16.40
CA ALA A 209 16.70 13.04 17.29
C ALA A 209 16.45 12.05 18.43
N ASP A 210 17.51 11.52 19.00
CA ASP A 210 17.47 10.88 20.32
C ASP A 210 18.28 11.73 21.33
N ALA A 211 18.74 11.15 22.42
CA ALA A 211 19.58 11.85 23.39
C ALA A 211 21.00 12.15 22.86
N ASN A 212 21.51 11.36 21.91
CA ASN A 212 22.92 11.38 21.49
C ASN A 212 23.12 11.84 20.04
N HIS A 213 22.13 11.66 19.16
CA HIS A 213 22.27 11.90 17.73
C HIS A 213 21.05 12.60 17.14
N ALA A 214 21.29 13.39 16.09
CA ALA A 214 20.27 13.88 15.19
C ALA A 214 20.19 13.00 13.94
N TYR A 215 19.00 12.91 13.35
CA TYR A 215 18.72 12.04 12.22
C TYR A 215 17.97 12.79 11.13
N ARG A 216 18.30 12.43 9.89
CA ARG A 216 17.51 12.73 8.71
C ARG A 216 17.06 11.42 8.09
N TRP A 217 15.75 11.18 8.11
CA TRP A 217 15.16 9.88 7.78
C TRP A 217 15.78 8.77 8.63
N ASP A 218 16.42 7.78 8.01
CA ASP A 218 17.08 6.65 8.63
C ASP A 218 18.59 6.87 8.87
N THR A 219 19.11 8.08 8.65
CA THR A 219 20.55 8.36 8.68
C THR A 219 20.92 9.35 9.77
N VAL A 220 21.99 9.04 10.53
CA VAL A 220 22.60 9.97 11.50
C VAL A 220 23.19 11.17 10.79
N ILE A 221 22.94 12.37 11.31
CA ILE A 221 23.62 13.60 10.93
C ILE A 221 24.88 13.72 11.81
N PRO A 222 26.09 13.58 11.24
CA PRO A 222 27.32 13.58 12.03
C PRO A 222 27.55 14.93 12.70
N ASP A 223 28.18 14.88 13.88
CA ASP A 223 28.65 16.06 14.63
C ASP A 223 27.56 17.07 15.05
N VAL A 224 26.28 16.67 15.01
CA VAL A 224 25.16 17.47 15.50
C VAL A 224 24.71 16.98 16.87
N ASP A 225 24.83 17.85 17.88
CA ASP A 225 24.42 17.58 19.26
C ASP A 225 22.94 17.96 19.51
N PRO A 226 22.05 16.97 19.76
CA PRO A 226 20.63 17.25 20.03
C PRO A 226 20.34 17.97 21.33
N HIS A 227 21.29 18.02 22.28
CA HIS A 227 21.12 18.76 23.54
C HIS A 227 21.02 20.27 23.32
N GLY A 228 21.60 20.76 22.21
CA GLY A 228 21.53 22.17 21.82
C GLY A 228 20.20 22.58 21.16
N PHE A 229 19.28 21.63 20.91
CA PHE A 229 18.06 21.93 20.17
C PHE A 229 17.07 22.75 21.00
N PRO A 230 16.59 23.89 20.48
CA PRO A 230 15.67 24.74 21.22
C PRO A 230 14.27 24.07 21.33
N PRO A 231 13.70 23.98 22.54
CA PRO A 231 12.43 23.28 22.76
C PRO A 231 11.28 23.99 22.04
N GLY A 232 10.42 23.21 21.38
CA GLY A 232 9.20 23.70 20.72
C GLY A 232 9.43 24.54 19.46
N LYS A 233 10.68 24.75 19.01
CA LYS A 233 10.95 25.46 17.77
C LYS A 233 10.75 24.56 16.55
N PRO A 234 10.12 25.06 15.48
CA PRO A 234 10.03 24.32 14.23
C PRO A 234 11.42 24.15 13.61
N VAL A 235 11.70 22.96 13.09
CA VAL A 235 12.81 22.73 12.18
C VAL A 235 12.48 23.39 10.84
N THR A 236 13.39 24.23 10.38
CA THR A 236 13.33 24.96 9.09
C THR A 236 14.30 24.38 8.06
N GLY A 237 15.21 23.52 8.48
CA GLY A 237 16.09 22.74 7.62
C GLY A 237 16.73 21.57 8.37
N CYS A 238 16.90 20.46 7.67
CA CYS A 238 17.49 19.21 8.15
C CYS A 238 18.18 18.53 6.96
N ASP A 239 19.48 18.73 6.86
CA ASP A 239 20.32 18.18 5.79
C ASP A 239 21.37 17.21 6.35
N ALA A 240 22.29 16.73 5.50
CA ALA A 240 23.30 15.76 5.90
C ALA A 240 24.38 16.32 6.86
N THR A 241 24.34 17.60 7.20
CA THR A 241 25.37 18.30 7.97
C THR A 241 24.84 19.09 9.16
N GLN A 242 23.56 19.47 9.17
CA GLN A 242 23.00 20.33 10.22
C GLN A 242 21.48 20.21 10.35
N VAL A 243 21.00 20.67 11.50
CA VAL A 243 19.59 20.95 11.77
C VAL A 243 19.44 22.43 12.11
N THR A 244 18.55 23.13 11.40
CA THR A 244 18.28 24.55 11.61
C THR A 244 16.86 24.77 12.11
N PHE A 245 16.70 25.77 12.97
CA PHE A 245 15.45 26.06 13.67
C PHE A 245 14.94 27.44 13.32
N GLY A 246 13.61 27.56 13.28
CA GLY A 246 12.91 28.83 13.13
C GLY A 246 13.01 29.71 14.38
N PRO A 247 12.64 31.00 14.23
CA PRO A 247 12.70 31.99 15.31
C PRO A 247 11.80 31.69 16.50
#